data_AF-O13684-F1
#
_entry.id   AF-O13684-F1
#
_cell.length_a   1.000
_cell.length_b   1.000
_cell.length_c   1.000
_cell.angle_alpha   90.00
_cell.angle_beta   90.00
_cell.angle_gamma   90.00
#
_symmetry.space_group_name_H-M   'P 1'
#
loop_
_entity.id
_entity.type
_entity.pdbx_description
1 polymer ?
#
loop_
_entity_poly.entity_id
_entity_poly.type
_entity_poly.pdbx_seq_one_letter_code
_entity_poly.pdbx_strand_id
1 'polypeptide(L)'
;MRKNNMQTSKDSELKEQAKGKSSKLIHKLPKQRTRISQGQMHSTQDFVNNEDQDAYSVRENENELHINNSGMSELNKKLQLPNVELSTLSHTQEQEFNELNKLIRKINELQEFYLLEDLAKPVTNAGADADDTIVKDLKKELENEKKANHSLKNELLKTREQIKNYSKINILIKELFGLEVADCIEDEDGYRFNCKNTGRRGTLEYQLLLDDQNFTFTPRLNVQTDEELMKHLPDYLLEEIIFTKEQGKLFSARLMKALQD
;
A
#
# COMPACT_ATOMS: atom_id res chain seq x y z
N MET A 1 54.24 33.63 25.37
CA MET A 1 53.66 33.98 26.69
C MET A 1 52.14 34.07 26.54
N ARG A 2 51.41 33.25 27.34
CA ARG A 2 50.03 33.40 27.87
C ARG A 2 48.86 33.57 26.87
N LYS A 3 48.08 32.50 26.61
CA LYS A 3 46.81 32.04 27.28
C LYS A 3 45.57 32.76 26.70
N ASN A 4 44.77 32.14 25.84
CA ASN A 4 43.71 31.10 26.02
C ASN A 4 42.43 31.55 26.74
N ASN A 5 41.31 31.22 26.06
CA ASN A 5 39.99 30.82 26.55
C ASN A 5 39.09 31.83 27.28
N MET A 6 37.98 32.17 26.63
CA MET A 6 36.62 32.00 27.18
C MET A 6 35.61 32.37 26.08
N GLN A 7 34.91 31.37 25.53
CA GLN A 7 33.44 31.27 25.53
C GLN A 7 33.01 30.10 24.62
N THR A 8 33.07 28.89 25.18
CA THR A 8 32.37 27.69 24.70
C THR A 8 31.01 27.64 25.38
N SER A 9 29.91 27.62 24.63
CA SER A 9 28.61 27.06 25.02
C SER A 9 27.60 27.36 23.91
N LYS A 10 27.39 26.39 22.99
CA LYS A 10 26.11 26.13 22.32
C LYS A 10 26.12 24.99 21.27
N ASP A 11 27.27 24.40 20.94
CA ASP A 11 27.36 23.36 19.90
C ASP A 11 27.54 21.91 20.41
N SER A 12 26.84 21.50 21.49
CA SER A 12 26.98 20.14 22.06
C SER A 12 25.67 19.38 22.33
N GLU A 13 24.57 19.73 21.67
CA GLU A 13 23.34 18.91 21.64
C GLU A 13 23.01 18.47 20.21
N LEU A 14 23.98 17.78 19.60
CA LEU A 14 23.79 16.93 18.43
C LEU A 14 24.45 15.60 18.77
N LYS A 15 23.68 14.50 18.62
CA LYS A 15 24.06 13.07 18.75
C LYS A 15 23.76 12.35 20.07
N GLU A 16 22.49 12.26 20.47
CA GLU A 16 22.09 11.22 21.45
C GLU A 16 20.63 10.71 21.37
N GLN A 17 20.00 10.69 20.19
CA GLN A 17 18.70 10.01 20.01
C GLN A 17 18.62 9.32 18.63
N ALA A 18 19.42 8.28 18.42
CA ALA A 18 19.31 7.38 17.27
C ALA A 18 19.87 6.00 17.60
N LYS A 19 19.46 5.41 18.73
CA LYS A 19 19.72 4.00 19.07
C LYS A 19 18.55 3.45 19.89
N GLY A 20 17.65 2.74 19.23
CA GLY A 20 16.64 1.97 19.95
C GLY A 20 15.49 1.50 19.07
N LYS A 21 15.28 0.18 19.06
CA LYS A 21 14.07 -0.53 18.62
C LYS A 21 13.96 -0.84 17.12
N SER A 22 14.86 -1.70 16.63
CA SER A 22 14.51 -2.69 15.60
C SER A 22 14.41 -4.06 16.27
N SER A 23 13.22 -4.35 16.82
CA SER A 23 12.90 -5.67 17.37
C SER A 23 12.27 -6.53 16.27
N LYS A 24 13.00 -7.58 15.92
CA LYS A 24 12.58 -8.69 15.08
C LYS A 24 11.30 -9.33 15.62
N LEU A 25 10.18 -9.17 14.92
CA LEU A 25 8.97 -9.98 15.10
C LEU A 25 8.90 -10.99 13.95
N ILE A 26 9.55 -12.14 14.15
CA ILE A 26 9.40 -13.34 13.32
C ILE A 26 8.18 -14.08 13.86
N HIS A 27 7.01 -13.86 13.26
CA HIS A 27 5.86 -14.72 13.49
C HIS A 27 5.98 -15.99 12.63
N LYS A 28 6.37 -17.08 13.29
CA LYS A 28 6.23 -18.45 12.79
C LYS A 28 4.74 -18.81 12.75
N LEU A 29 4.15 -18.84 11.56
CA LEU A 29 2.86 -19.49 11.32
C LEU A 29 3.01 -21.02 11.41
N PRO A 30 2.11 -21.74 12.12
CA PRO A 30 2.15 -23.18 12.23
C PRO A 30 1.67 -23.85 10.94
N LYS A 31 2.48 -24.78 10.41
CA LYS A 31 2.09 -25.69 9.34
C LYS A 31 1.06 -26.71 9.86
N GLN A 32 -0.22 -26.51 9.56
CA GLN A 32 -1.19 -27.59 9.66
C GLN A 32 -1.21 -28.41 8.37
N ARG A 33 -0.88 -29.70 8.55
CA ARG A 33 -1.04 -30.77 7.56
C ARG A 33 -2.52 -31.10 7.46
N THR A 34 -3.07 -31.04 6.25
CA THR A 34 -4.32 -31.73 5.94
C THR A 34 -4.04 -32.70 4.80
N ARG A 35 -4.09 -34.00 5.13
CA ARG A 35 -4.21 -35.10 4.18
C ARG A 35 -5.64 -35.07 3.65
N ILE A 36 -5.83 -34.96 2.34
CA ILE A 36 -7.10 -35.38 1.72
C ILE A 36 -6.76 -36.28 0.54
N SER A 37 -7.42 -37.43 0.56
CA SER A 37 -7.32 -38.58 -0.32
C SER A 37 -7.81 -38.27 -1.74
N GLN A 38 -7.22 -39.03 -2.67
CA GLN A 38 -7.55 -39.14 -4.09
C GLN A 38 -9.05 -39.43 -4.32
N GLY A 39 -9.62 -38.82 -5.36
CA GLY A 39 -11.00 -39.07 -5.77
C GLY A 39 -11.39 -38.29 -7.03
N GLN A 40 -10.97 -38.83 -8.18
CA GLN A 40 -11.55 -38.76 -9.52
C GLN A 40 -11.92 -37.42 -10.19
N MET A 41 -11.38 -37.30 -11.41
CA MET A 41 -11.67 -36.29 -12.42
C MET A 41 -13.06 -36.46 -13.02
N HIS A 42 -13.70 -35.34 -13.41
CA HIS A 42 -14.20 -35.18 -14.78
C HIS A 42 -14.38 -33.70 -15.13
N SER A 43 -13.94 -33.39 -16.35
CA SER A 43 -13.99 -32.13 -17.06
C SER A 43 -15.41 -31.76 -17.49
N THR A 44 -15.74 -30.47 -17.50
CA THR A 44 -16.43 -29.87 -18.65
C THR A 44 -16.25 -28.37 -18.68
N GLN A 45 -16.13 -27.91 -19.92
CA GLN A 45 -15.74 -26.60 -20.42
C GLN A 45 -16.91 -25.62 -20.48
N ASP A 46 -16.53 -24.34 -20.61
CA ASP A 46 -17.25 -23.20 -21.19
C ASP A 46 -18.31 -22.50 -20.32
N PHE A 47 -18.12 -21.19 -20.11
CA PHE A 47 -18.95 -20.13 -20.70
C PHE A 47 -18.46 -18.73 -20.26
N VAL A 48 -17.91 -17.98 -21.23
CA VAL A 48 -18.18 -16.57 -21.58
C VAL A 48 -17.67 -15.41 -20.69
N ASN A 49 -16.64 -14.75 -21.24
CA ASN A 49 -16.39 -13.30 -21.42
C ASN A 49 -17.34 -12.27 -20.76
N ASN A 50 -16.76 -11.30 -20.06
CA ASN A 50 -16.84 -9.86 -20.36
C ASN A 50 -15.91 -9.09 -19.38
N GLU A 51 -14.89 -8.44 -19.93
CA GLU A 51 -14.76 -6.98 -19.97
C GLU A 51 -14.33 -6.38 -18.63
N ASP A 52 -13.02 -6.19 -18.47
CA ASP A 52 -12.43 -4.96 -17.94
C ASP A 52 -10.92 -5.00 -18.21
N GLN A 53 -10.57 -4.43 -19.36
CA GLN A 53 -9.19 -4.11 -19.74
C GLN A 53 -8.79 -2.82 -19.03
N ASP A 54 -7.89 -2.91 -18.06
CA ASP A 54 -6.97 -1.81 -17.77
C ASP A 54 -5.55 -2.35 -17.69
N ALA A 55 -4.82 -2.02 -18.76
CA ALA A 55 -3.48 -2.45 -19.06
C ALA A 55 -2.44 -1.62 -18.30
N TYR A 56 -1.62 -2.28 -17.49
CA TYR A 56 -0.23 -1.86 -17.27
C TYR A 56 0.64 -3.12 -17.28
N SER A 57 1.03 -3.53 -18.50
CA SER A 57 2.08 -4.53 -18.70
C SER A 57 3.44 -3.84 -18.65
N VAL A 58 4.15 -4.02 -17.53
CA VAL A 58 5.59 -3.76 -17.49
C VAL A 58 6.26 -4.93 -18.20
N ARG A 59 6.56 -4.75 -19.49
CA ARG A 59 7.47 -5.63 -20.23
C ARG A 59 8.89 -5.28 -19.81
N GLU A 60 9.50 -6.14 -18.99
CA GLU A 60 10.95 -6.19 -18.81
C GLU A 60 11.55 -6.79 -20.10
N ASN A 61 12.03 -5.92 -20.99
CA ASN A 61 12.91 -6.33 -22.09
C ASN A 61 14.34 -6.41 -21.54
N GLU A 62 14.79 -7.62 -21.22
CA GLU A 62 16.20 -7.95 -21.14
C GLU A 62 16.75 -8.00 -22.57
N ASN A 63 17.27 -6.88 -23.08
CA ASN A 63 18.09 -6.87 -24.27
C ASN A 63 19.57 -6.74 -23.89
N GLU A 64 20.32 -7.73 -24.32
CA GLU A 64 21.76 -7.92 -24.20
C GLU A 64 22.55 -6.65 -24.58
N LEU A 65 23.40 -6.21 -23.64
CA LEU A 65 24.43 -5.19 -23.87
C LEU A 65 25.61 -5.81 -24.64
N HIS A 66 25.54 -5.77 -25.98
CA HIS A 66 26.73 -5.78 -26.81
C HIS A 66 27.31 -4.35 -26.84
N ILE A 67 28.29 -4.09 -25.98
CA ILE A 67 29.06 -2.84 -25.96
C ILE A 67 30.01 -2.84 -27.16
N ASN A 68 29.58 -2.22 -28.26
CA ASN A 68 30.46 -1.82 -29.35
C ASN A 68 30.85 -0.35 -29.16
N ASN A 69 32.15 -0.06 -29.18
CA ASN A 69 32.81 1.24 -28.97
C ASN A 69 32.44 2.37 -29.98
N SER A 70 31.29 2.30 -30.63
CA SER A 70 30.79 3.32 -31.57
C SER A 70 29.86 4.37 -30.91
N GLY A 71 29.31 4.08 -29.73
CA GLY A 71 28.26 4.87 -29.07
C GLY A 71 28.70 6.17 -28.39
N MET A 72 30.01 6.39 -28.16
CA MET A 72 30.48 7.62 -27.49
C MET A 72 30.31 8.89 -28.35
N SER A 73 30.14 8.76 -29.67
CA SER A 73 29.94 9.92 -30.54
C SER A 73 28.51 10.49 -30.51
N GLU A 74 27.51 9.70 -30.12
CA GLU A 74 26.11 10.16 -30.03
C GLU A 74 25.75 10.76 -28.66
N LEU A 75 26.47 10.38 -27.60
CA LEU A 75 26.29 10.93 -26.24
C LEU A 75 26.65 12.42 -26.10
N ASN A 76 27.33 12.99 -27.11
CA ASN A 76 27.75 14.40 -27.12
C ASN A 76 26.72 15.38 -27.70
N LYS A 77 25.54 14.92 -28.14
CA LYS A 77 24.47 15.82 -28.60
C LYS A 77 23.63 16.29 -27.42
N LYS A 78 23.68 17.60 -27.12
CA LYS A 78 22.76 18.25 -26.17
C LYS A 78 21.32 17.89 -26.52
N LEU A 79 20.57 17.34 -25.57
CA LEU A 79 19.14 17.10 -25.76
C LEU A 79 18.43 18.45 -25.90
N GLN A 80 17.66 18.59 -26.98
CA GLN A 80 16.78 19.73 -27.23
C GLN A 80 15.36 19.19 -27.47
N LEU A 81 14.36 19.83 -26.87
CA LEU A 81 12.97 19.55 -27.21
C LEU A 81 12.64 20.19 -28.57
N PRO A 82 11.72 19.60 -29.35
CA PRO A 82 11.13 20.29 -30.48
C PRO A 82 10.43 21.57 -30.00
N ASN A 83 10.52 22.63 -30.80
CA ASN A 83 9.81 23.88 -30.53
C ASN A 83 8.29 23.61 -30.58
N VAL A 84 7.64 23.62 -29.42
CA VAL A 84 6.18 23.53 -29.29
C VAL A 84 5.65 24.92 -28.95
N GLU A 85 4.68 25.42 -29.72
CA GLU A 85 3.94 26.64 -29.36
C GLU A 85 3.11 26.38 -28.10
N LEU A 86 3.57 26.91 -26.96
CA LEU A 86 2.92 26.74 -25.64
C LEU A 86 1.44 27.14 -25.64
N SER A 87 1.03 28.02 -26.56
CA SER A 87 -0.37 28.46 -26.71
C SER A 87 -1.36 27.36 -27.14
N THR A 88 -0.87 26.19 -27.55
CA THR A 88 -1.72 25.06 -27.97
C THR A 88 -1.91 23.98 -26.90
N LEU A 89 -1.22 24.10 -25.76
CA LEU A 89 -1.21 23.08 -24.71
C LEU A 89 -2.24 23.40 -23.62
N SER A 90 -2.89 22.35 -23.09
CA SER A 90 -3.69 22.47 -21.87
C SER A 90 -2.80 22.77 -20.66
N HIS A 91 -3.37 23.32 -19.57
CA HIS A 91 -2.58 23.69 -18.39
C HIS A 91 -1.78 22.52 -17.79
N THR A 92 -2.34 21.30 -17.81
CA THR A 92 -1.63 20.09 -17.36
C THR A 92 -0.46 19.76 -18.28
N GLN A 93 -0.64 19.86 -19.60
CA GLN A 93 0.42 19.61 -20.58
C GLN A 93 1.53 20.68 -20.51
N GLU A 94 1.17 21.92 -20.19
CA GLU A 94 2.13 22.99 -19.96
C GLU A 94 3.01 22.71 -18.73
N GLN A 95 2.41 22.23 -17.63
CA GLN A 95 3.15 21.81 -16.45
C GLN A 95 4.09 20.63 -16.75
N GLU A 96 3.62 19.61 -17.47
CA GLU A 96 4.44 18.48 -17.90
C GLU A 96 5.59 18.90 -18.82
N PHE A 97 5.35 19.80 -19.78
CA PHE A 97 6.38 20.33 -20.68
C PHE A 97 7.44 21.15 -19.92
N ASN A 98 7.03 21.90 -18.90
CA ASN A 98 7.94 22.66 -18.03
C ASN A 98 8.81 21.75 -17.15
N GLU A 99 8.22 20.70 -16.56
CA GLU A 99 8.98 19.68 -15.82
C GLU A 99 9.96 18.94 -16.74
N LEU A 100 9.55 18.58 -17.96
CA LEU A 100 10.43 17.95 -18.95
C LEU A 100 11.59 18.86 -19.36
N ASN A 101 11.34 20.15 -19.61
CA ASN A 101 12.39 21.14 -19.88
C ASN A 101 13.39 21.25 -18.72
N LYS A 102 12.90 21.25 -17.48
CA LYS A 102 13.73 21.30 -16.27
C LYS A 102 14.62 20.06 -16.16
N LEU A 103 14.07 18.88 -16.45
CA LEU A 103 14.82 17.62 -16.47
C LEU A 103 15.89 17.61 -17.58
N ILE A 104 15.57 18.09 -18.78
CA ILE A 104 16.53 18.16 -19.89
C ILE A 104 17.68 19.11 -19.60
N ARG A 105 17.41 20.27 -18.98
CA ARG A 105 18.47 21.16 -18.50
C ARG A 105 19.38 20.47 -17.49
N LYS A 106 18.79 19.77 -16.51
CA LYS A 106 19.54 19.02 -15.51
C LYS A 106 20.38 17.90 -16.13
N ILE A 107 19.86 17.21 -17.16
CA ILE A 107 20.60 16.18 -17.91
C ILE A 107 21.76 16.82 -18.67
N ASN A 108 21.54 17.93 -19.38
CA ASN A 108 22.59 18.63 -20.11
C ASN A 108 23.68 19.18 -19.16
N GLU A 109 23.31 19.69 -17.98
CA GLU A 109 24.24 20.11 -16.92
C GLU A 109 25.07 18.93 -16.40
N LEU A 110 24.43 17.77 -16.16
CA LEU A 110 25.13 16.56 -15.73
C LEU A 110 26.04 15.99 -16.81
N GLN A 111 25.65 16.09 -18.09
CA GLN A 111 26.49 15.70 -19.23
C GLN A 111 27.71 16.60 -19.34
N GLU A 112 27.56 17.92 -19.16
CA GLU A 112 28.71 18.84 -19.11
C GLU A 112 29.63 18.55 -17.92
N PHE A 113 29.07 18.14 -16.77
CA PHE A 113 29.87 17.72 -15.61
C PHE A 113 30.66 16.44 -15.90
N TYR A 114 30.03 15.46 -16.55
CA TYR A 114 30.68 14.21 -16.97
C TYR A 114 31.78 14.42 -18.01
N LEU A 115 31.67 15.44 -18.87
CA LEU A 115 32.69 15.82 -19.85
C LEU A 115 33.88 16.57 -19.21
N LEU A 116 33.71 17.17 -18.03
CA LEU A 116 34.76 17.87 -17.31
C LEU A 116 35.53 16.99 -16.31
N GLU A 117 35.08 15.75 -16.09
CA GLU A 117 35.69 14.81 -15.14
C GLU A 117 36.88 14.01 -15.74
N ASP A 118 37.26 14.27 -17.00
CA ASP A 118 38.50 13.80 -17.62
C ASP A 118 39.78 14.54 -17.13
N LEU A 119 39.67 15.32 -16.05
CA LEU A 119 40.80 15.86 -15.28
C LEU A 119 41.10 15.02 -14.03
N ALA A 120 41.00 13.69 -14.14
CA ALA A 120 41.65 12.78 -13.20
C ALA A 120 43.18 12.76 -13.45
N LYS A 121 43.86 13.87 -13.11
CA LYS A 121 45.31 13.85 -12.87
C LYS A 121 45.57 12.89 -11.69
N PRO A 122 46.61 12.04 -11.76
CA PRO A 122 46.78 10.94 -10.83
C PRO A 122 47.01 11.48 -9.43
N VAL A 123 45.99 11.42 -8.58
CA VAL A 123 46.15 11.51 -7.13
C VAL A 123 46.77 10.19 -6.69
N THR A 124 48.10 10.15 -6.81
CA THR A 124 49.01 9.44 -5.92
C THR A 124 48.43 8.18 -5.27
N ASN A 125 48.51 7.04 -5.98
CA ASN A 125 48.69 5.63 -5.56
C ASN A 125 48.30 5.17 -4.13
N ALA A 126 47.35 5.82 -3.48
CA ALA A 126 46.80 5.50 -2.16
C ALA A 126 45.29 5.80 -2.08
N GLY A 127 44.72 6.58 -3.03
CA GLY A 127 43.28 6.86 -3.12
C GLY A 127 42.49 5.86 -3.98
N ALA A 128 43.13 5.16 -4.93
CA ALA A 128 42.47 4.22 -5.83
C ALA A 128 41.84 3.02 -5.10
N ASP A 129 42.44 2.56 -3.99
CA ASP A 129 41.87 1.49 -3.18
C ASP A 129 40.68 1.98 -2.32
N ALA A 130 40.70 3.24 -1.89
CA ALA A 130 39.61 3.83 -1.11
C ALA A 130 38.36 4.06 -1.99
N ASP A 131 38.54 4.58 -3.20
CA ASP A 131 37.44 4.78 -4.15
C ASP A 131 36.86 3.45 -4.63
N ASP A 132 37.68 2.42 -4.89
CA ASP A 132 37.18 1.08 -5.24
C ASP A 132 36.44 0.41 -4.06
N THR A 133 36.87 0.66 -2.82
CA THR A 133 36.16 0.18 -1.61
C THR A 133 34.80 0.87 -1.47
N ILE A 134 34.74 2.21 -1.61
CA ILE A 134 33.49 2.98 -1.56
C ILE A 134 32.53 2.53 -2.66
N VAL A 135 33.01 2.36 -3.90
CA VAL A 135 32.18 1.90 -5.02
C VAL A 135 31.66 0.47 -4.80
N LYS A 136 32.48 -0.42 -4.23
CA LYS A 136 32.03 -1.78 -3.85
C LYS A 136 30.96 -1.75 -2.77
N ASP A 137 31.13 -0.90 -1.76
CA ASP A 137 30.15 -0.73 -0.68
C ASP A 137 28.84 -0.16 -1.20
N LEU A 138 28.87 0.87 -2.06
CA LEU A 138 27.69 1.45 -2.71
C LEU A 138 26.98 0.44 -3.62
N LYS A 139 27.73 -0.38 -4.38
CA LYS A 139 27.14 -1.45 -5.21
C LYS A 139 26.45 -2.50 -4.35
N LYS A 140 27.04 -2.86 -3.21
CA LYS A 140 26.47 -3.80 -2.25
C LYS A 140 25.21 -3.23 -1.60
N GLU A 141 25.20 -1.95 -1.24
CA GLU A 141 24.03 -1.26 -0.71
C GLU A 141 22.90 -1.16 -1.75
N LEU A 142 23.24 -0.79 -3.00
CA LEU A 142 22.29 -0.80 -4.11
C LEU A 142 21.66 -2.17 -4.33
N GLU A 143 22.45 -3.25 -4.27
CA GLU A 143 21.95 -4.61 -4.43
C GLU A 143 21.06 -5.05 -3.25
N ASN A 144 21.39 -4.62 -2.02
CA ASN A 144 20.54 -4.86 -0.86
C ASN A 144 19.20 -4.11 -0.98
N GLU A 145 19.22 -2.86 -1.41
CA GLU A 145 18.02 -2.05 -1.65
C GLU A 145 17.15 -2.61 -2.78
N LYS A 146 17.75 -3.12 -3.85
CA LYS A 146 17.02 -3.83 -4.91
C LYS A 146 16.31 -5.07 -4.38
N LYS A 147 16.99 -5.85 -3.53
CA LYS A 147 16.38 -7.03 -2.88
C LYS A 147 15.26 -6.63 -1.93
N ALA A 148 15.42 -5.56 -1.14
CA ALA A 148 14.38 -5.03 -0.27
C ALA A 148 13.16 -4.57 -1.07
N ASN A 149 13.37 -3.81 -2.15
CA ASN A 149 12.29 -3.38 -3.05
C ASN A 149 11.58 -4.55 -3.73
N HIS A 150 12.32 -5.56 -4.19
CA HIS A 150 11.72 -6.76 -4.76
C HIS A 150 10.86 -7.51 -3.72
N SER A 151 11.33 -7.61 -2.47
CA SER A 151 10.55 -8.18 -1.36
C SER A 151 9.27 -7.38 -1.09
N LEU A 152 9.35 -6.05 -1.02
CA LEU A 152 8.20 -5.17 -0.82
C LEU A 152 7.19 -5.29 -1.97
N LYS A 153 7.65 -5.37 -3.22
CA LYS A 153 6.78 -5.58 -4.40
C LYS A 153 6.01 -6.90 -4.30
N ASN A 154 6.66 -7.96 -3.84
CA ASN A 154 6.03 -9.26 -3.65
C ASN A 154 5.02 -9.23 -2.48
N GLU A 155 5.30 -8.49 -1.41
CA GLU A 155 4.38 -8.29 -0.30
C GLU A 155 3.14 -7.48 -0.74
N LEU A 156 3.33 -6.40 -1.49
CA LEU A 156 2.23 -5.61 -2.07
C LEU A 156 1.33 -6.45 -2.98
N LEU A 157 1.92 -7.34 -3.80
CA LEU A 157 1.15 -8.24 -4.65
C LEU A 157 0.26 -9.17 -3.81
N LYS A 158 0.81 -9.75 -2.74
CA LYS A 158 0.06 -10.61 -1.81
C LYS A 158 -1.06 -9.86 -1.09
N THR A 159 -0.79 -8.67 -0.56
CA THR A 159 -1.81 -7.84 0.09
C THR A 159 -2.92 -7.46 -0.89
N ARG A 160 -2.58 -7.15 -2.15
CA ARG A 160 -3.57 -6.87 -3.20
C ARG A 160 -4.45 -8.08 -3.51
N GLU A 161 -3.88 -9.28 -3.56
CA GLU A 161 -4.66 -10.52 -3.71
C GLU A 161 -5.57 -10.77 -2.51
N GLN A 162 -5.09 -10.53 -1.29
CA GLN A 162 -5.88 -10.65 -0.07
C GLN A 162 -7.07 -9.68 -0.05
N ILE A 163 -6.87 -8.41 -0.41
CA ILE A 163 -7.95 -7.40 -0.51
C ILE A 163 -9.00 -7.83 -1.55
N LYS A 164 -8.56 -8.32 -2.71
CA LYS A 164 -9.48 -8.84 -3.73
C LYS A 164 -10.31 -10.01 -3.22
N ASN A 165 -9.69 -10.95 -2.50
CA ASN A 165 -10.39 -12.09 -1.91
C ASN A 165 -11.38 -11.64 -0.83
N TYR A 166 -10.99 -10.70 0.03
CA TYR A 166 -11.87 -10.11 1.05
C TYR A 166 -13.09 -9.42 0.42
N SER A 167 -12.88 -8.64 -0.64
CA SER A 167 -13.98 -8.01 -1.40
C SER A 167 -14.96 -9.04 -1.97
N LYS A 168 -14.48 -10.15 -2.56
CA LYS A 168 -15.33 -11.24 -3.05
C LYS A 168 -16.14 -11.90 -1.92
N ILE A 169 -15.52 -12.13 -0.76
CA ILE A 169 -16.20 -12.69 0.41
C ILE A 169 -17.27 -11.74 0.94
N ASN A 170 -16.98 -10.44 1.01
CA ASN A 170 -17.96 -9.43 1.45
C ASN A 170 -19.15 -9.33 0.49
N ILE A 171 -18.93 -9.42 -0.83
CA ILE A 171 -20.04 -9.49 -1.80
C ILE A 171 -20.91 -10.71 -1.51
N LEU A 172 -20.30 -11.89 -1.31
CA LEU A 172 -21.06 -13.10 -0.98
C LEU A 172 -21.87 -12.96 0.33
N ILE A 173 -21.28 -12.38 1.37
CA ILE A 173 -21.96 -12.13 2.65
C ILE A 173 -23.14 -11.18 2.47
N LYS A 174 -22.96 -10.11 1.69
CA LYS A 174 -24.02 -9.15 1.37
C LYS A 174 -25.17 -9.79 0.61
N GLU A 175 -24.88 -10.60 -0.41
CA GLU A 175 -25.92 -11.28 -1.20
C GLU A 175 -26.69 -12.33 -0.39
N LEU A 176 -26.02 -13.07 0.52
CA LEU A 176 -26.67 -14.14 1.29
C LEU A 176 -27.38 -13.65 2.54
N PHE A 177 -26.84 -12.63 3.21
CA PHE A 177 -27.31 -12.19 4.53
C PHE A 177 -27.75 -10.73 4.57
N GLY A 178 -27.69 -10.00 3.44
CA GLY A 178 -27.97 -8.57 3.40
C GLY A 178 -27.04 -7.73 4.27
N LEU A 179 -25.93 -8.31 4.76
CA LEU A 179 -24.98 -7.70 5.69
C LEU A 179 -23.82 -7.06 4.94
N GLU A 180 -23.59 -5.78 5.19
CA GLU A 180 -22.45 -5.02 4.73
C GLU A 180 -21.67 -4.50 5.93
N VAL A 181 -20.37 -4.77 5.98
CA VAL A 181 -19.44 -4.21 6.97
C VAL A 181 -18.67 -3.11 6.27
N ALA A 182 -18.98 -1.85 6.61
CA ALA A 182 -18.46 -0.67 5.95
C ALA A 182 -17.02 -0.37 6.36
N ASP A 183 -16.72 -0.49 7.65
CA ASP A 183 -15.38 -0.31 8.20
C ASP A 183 -15.16 -1.18 9.45
N CYS A 184 -13.90 -1.26 9.85
CA CYS A 184 -13.44 -1.85 11.09
C CYS A 184 -12.35 -0.96 11.67
N ILE A 185 -12.53 -0.51 12.91
CA ILE A 185 -11.57 0.30 13.65
C ILE A 185 -11.15 -0.50 14.89
N GLU A 186 -9.85 -0.59 15.13
CA GLU A 186 -9.29 -1.16 16.36
C GLU A 186 -9.07 -0.01 17.35
N ASP A 187 -9.78 -0.07 18.48
CA ASP A 187 -9.71 0.89 19.58
C ASP A 187 -9.19 0.19 20.86
N GLU A 188 -8.98 0.94 21.95
CA GLU A 188 -8.57 0.38 23.26
C GLU A 188 -9.56 -0.66 23.81
N ASP A 189 -10.84 -0.55 23.46
CA ASP A 189 -11.92 -1.44 23.90
C ASP A 189 -12.09 -2.71 23.01
N GLY A 190 -11.40 -2.79 21.87
CA GLY A 190 -11.50 -3.91 20.92
C GLY A 190 -11.77 -3.47 19.47
N TYR A 191 -12.51 -4.28 18.72
CA TYR A 191 -12.80 -4.01 17.30
C TYR A 191 -14.21 -3.46 17.11
N ARG A 192 -14.32 -2.26 16.55
CA ARG A 192 -15.58 -1.60 16.23
C ARG A 192 -15.88 -1.74 14.74
N PHE A 193 -17.05 -2.30 14.44
CA PHE A 193 -17.54 -2.51 13.09
C PHE A 193 -18.76 -1.62 12.83
N ASN A 194 -18.73 -0.83 11.75
CA ASN A 194 -19.94 -0.20 11.21
C ASN A 194 -20.64 -1.19 10.25
N CYS A 195 -21.84 -1.61 10.62
CA CYS A 195 -22.60 -2.64 9.93
C CYS A 195 -23.92 -2.09 9.38
N LYS A 196 -24.37 -2.69 8.27
CA LYS A 196 -25.64 -2.39 7.62
C LYS A 196 -26.31 -3.69 7.21
N ASN A 197 -27.50 -3.97 7.75
CA ASN A 197 -28.32 -5.11 7.34
C ASN A 197 -29.56 -4.65 6.59
N THR A 198 -29.72 -5.12 5.35
CA THR A 198 -30.88 -4.84 4.52
C THR A 198 -31.81 -6.05 4.45
N GLY A 199 -33.09 -5.83 4.73
CA GLY A 199 -34.16 -6.81 4.55
C GLY A 199 -35.35 -6.20 3.81
N ARG A 200 -36.49 -6.90 3.86
CA ARG A 200 -37.72 -6.48 3.17
C ARG A 200 -38.35 -5.23 3.79
N ARG A 201 -38.24 -5.06 5.11
CA ARG A 201 -38.78 -3.91 5.85
C ARG A 201 -37.91 -2.66 5.78
N GLY A 202 -36.71 -2.75 5.22
CA GLY A 202 -35.77 -1.65 5.14
C GLY A 202 -34.37 -2.06 5.56
N THR A 203 -33.58 -1.06 5.91
CA THR A 203 -32.17 -1.25 6.24
C THR A 203 -31.86 -0.71 7.63
N LEU A 204 -31.25 -1.54 8.47
CA LEU A 204 -30.76 -1.13 9.78
C LEU A 204 -29.25 -0.90 9.73
N GLU A 205 -28.83 0.32 10.03
CA GLU A 205 -27.43 0.67 10.29
C GLU A 205 -27.16 0.59 11.80
N TYR A 206 -26.01 0.03 12.17
CA TYR A 206 -25.64 -0.17 13.58
C TYR A 206 -24.13 -0.35 13.74
N GLN A 207 -23.66 -0.21 14.97
CA GLN A 207 -22.29 -0.52 15.36
C GLN A 207 -22.23 -1.79 16.19
N LEU A 208 -21.20 -2.60 15.95
CA LEU A 208 -20.82 -3.69 16.83
C LEU A 208 -19.41 -3.43 17.37
N LEU A 209 -19.29 -3.25 18.68
CA LEU A 209 -18.00 -3.31 19.36
C LEU A 209 -17.79 -4.74 19.85
N LEU A 210 -16.68 -5.35 19.46
CA LEU A 210 -16.27 -6.69 19.87
C LEU A 210 -15.06 -6.61 20.80
N ASP A 211 -15.27 -6.95 22.07
CA ASP A 211 -14.22 -7.12 23.07
C ASP A 211 -13.80 -8.61 23.17
N ASP A 212 -13.08 -8.99 24.23
CA ASP A 212 -12.64 -10.38 24.45
C ASP A 212 -13.78 -11.41 24.59
N GLN A 213 -14.97 -11.03 25.05
CA GLN A 213 -16.07 -11.95 25.40
C GLN A 213 -17.45 -11.54 24.87
N ASN A 214 -17.68 -10.27 24.62
CA ASN A 214 -18.98 -9.68 24.36
C ASN A 214 -19.01 -8.88 23.06
N PHE A 215 -20.22 -8.73 22.55
CA PHE A 215 -20.59 -7.74 21.57
C PHE A 215 -21.42 -6.66 22.26
N THR A 216 -21.11 -5.40 21.98
CA THR A 216 -21.98 -4.26 22.26
C THR A 216 -22.58 -3.79 20.94
N PHE A 217 -23.90 -3.88 20.83
CA PHE A 217 -24.68 -3.42 19.68
C PHE A 217 -25.23 -2.03 19.97
N THR A 218 -24.96 -1.07 19.10
CA THR A 218 -25.50 0.29 19.18
C THR A 218 -26.21 0.62 17.88
N PRO A 219 -27.56 0.77 17.87
CA PRO A 219 -28.30 1.07 16.66
C PRO A 219 -28.03 2.52 16.20
N ARG A 220 -27.95 2.74 14.89
CA ARG A 220 -27.81 4.07 14.28
C ARG A 220 -29.10 4.43 13.54
N LEU A 221 -30.18 4.55 14.29
CA LEU A 221 -31.50 4.89 13.79
C LEU A 221 -31.71 6.41 13.80
N ASN A 222 -32.30 6.94 12.73
CA ASN A 222 -32.79 8.30 12.66
C ASN A 222 -34.32 8.29 12.57
N VAL A 223 -34.97 8.88 13.58
CA VAL A 223 -36.44 8.91 13.72
C VAL A 223 -37.15 9.46 12.48
N GLN A 224 -36.52 10.35 11.72
CA GLN A 224 -37.13 10.93 10.51
C GLN A 224 -37.07 10.01 9.29
N THR A 225 -36.00 9.21 9.16
CA THR A 225 -35.80 8.34 7.99
C THR A 225 -36.29 6.93 8.24
N ASP A 226 -36.24 6.48 9.49
CA ASP A 226 -36.41 5.08 9.87
C ASP A 226 -37.74 4.85 10.61
N GLU A 227 -38.67 5.82 10.58
CA GLU A 227 -39.95 5.77 11.31
C GLU A 227 -40.75 4.49 11.01
N GLU A 228 -40.84 4.11 9.72
CA GLU A 228 -41.54 2.90 9.30
C GLU A 228 -40.82 1.63 9.77
N LEU A 229 -39.49 1.61 9.70
CA LEU A 229 -38.69 0.48 10.17
C LEU A 229 -38.83 0.31 11.69
N MET A 230 -38.73 1.39 12.45
CA MET A 230 -38.82 1.40 13.91
C MET A 230 -40.15 0.83 14.43
N LYS A 231 -41.27 1.03 13.71
CA LYS A 231 -42.59 0.46 14.07
C LYS A 231 -42.63 -1.07 14.05
N HIS A 232 -41.66 -1.68 13.38
CA HIS A 232 -41.61 -3.11 13.11
C HIS A 232 -40.47 -3.83 13.83
N LEU A 233 -39.49 -3.09 14.33
CA LEU A 233 -38.38 -3.65 15.08
C LEU A 233 -38.81 -3.96 16.53
N PRO A 234 -38.35 -5.09 17.10
CA PRO A 234 -38.41 -5.31 18.53
C PRO A 234 -37.66 -4.23 19.30
N ASP A 235 -38.16 -3.84 20.48
CA ASP A 235 -37.59 -2.76 21.31
C ASP A 235 -36.09 -2.92 21.58
N TYR A 236 -35.60 -4.15 21.74
CA TYR A 236 -34.17 -4.41 21.99
C TYR A 236 -33.25 -4.09 20.81
N LEU A 237 -33.77 -3.87 19.59
CA LEU A 237 -33.01 -3.38 18.44
C LEU A 237 -33.04 -1.84 18.32
N LEU A 238 -33.83 -1.17 19.15
CA LEU A 238 -33.91 0.29 19.21
C LEU A 238 -32.95 0.88 20.25
N GLU A 239 -32.41 0.04 21.13
CA GLU A 239 -31.55 0.41 22.24
C GLU A 239 -30.18 -0.26 22.13
N GLU A 240 -29.20 0.28 22.87
CA GLU A 240 -27.91 -0.37 23.02
C GLU A 240 -28.04 -1.64 23.86
N ILE A 241 -27.50 -2.76 23.36
CA ILE A 241 -27.53 -4.04 24.07
C ILE A 241 -26.15 -4.68 24.08
N ILE A 242 -25.87 -5.44 25.14
CA ILE A 242 -24.64 -6.22 25.29
C ILE A 242 -25.01 -7.69 25.35
N PHE A 243 -24.32 -8.53 24.59
CA PHE A 243 -24.53 -9.98 24.57
C PHE A 243 -23.20 -10.72 24.38
N THR A 244 -23.13 -11.97 24.81
CA THR A 244 -21.89 -12.75 24.72
C THR A 244 -21.60 -13.20 23.29
N LYS A 245 -20.34 -13.50 22.97
CA LYS A 245 -19.95 -14.07 21.66
C LYS A 245 -20.76 -15.32 21.29
N GLU A 246 -21.10 -16.15 22.27
CA GLU A 246 -21.92 -17.36 22.08
C GLU A 246 -23.35 -17.03 21.60
N GLN A 247 -23.89 -15.89 22.03
CA GLN A 247 -25.22 -15.41 21.65
C GLN A 247 -25.23 -14.73 20.27
N GLY A 248 -24.07 -14.45 19.66
CA GLY A 248 -23.98 -13.72 18.38
C GLY A 248 -24.76 -14.36 17.24
N LYS A 249 -24.78 -15.70 17.15
CA LYS A 249 -25.60 -16.42 16.16
C LYS A 249 -27.10 -16.21 16.38
N LEU A 250 -27.54 -16.23 17.64
CA LEU A 250 -28.94 -16.03 18.00
C LEU A 250 -29.36 -14.57 17.74
N PHE A 251 -28.50 -13.61 18.10
CA PHE A 251 -28.69 -12.19 17.79
C PHE A 251 -28.85 -11.98 16.28
N SER A 252 -27.91 -12.49 15.47
CA SER A 252 -27.95 -12.37 14.00
C SER A 252 -29.24 -12.95 13.39
N ALA A 253 -29.67 -14.13 13.84
CA ALA A 253 -30.91 -14.74 13.37
C ALA A 253 -32.16 -13.89 13.72
N ARG A 254 -32.20 -13.31 14.93
CA ARG A 254 -33.29 -12.43 15.37
C ARG A 254 -33.31 -11.11 14.61
N LEU A 255 -32.14 -10.50 14.38
CA LEU A 255 -31.99 -9.29 13.58
C LEU A 255 -32.49 -9.50 12.15
N MET A 256 -32.03 -10.58 11.50
CA MET A 256 -32.47 -10.95 10.15
C MET A 256 -33.98 -11.17 10.09
N LYS A 257 -34.55 -11.89 11.06
CA LYS A 257 -35.99 -12.11 11.14
C LYS A 257 -36.76 -10.80 11.26
N ALA A 258 -36.33 -9.89 12.12
CA ALA A 258 -36.99 -8.58 12.31
C ALA A 258 -37.00 -7.71 11.03
N LEU A 259 -36.01 -7.88 10.16
CA LEU A 259 -35.88 -7.16 8.89
C LEU A 259 -36.61 -7.85 7.72
N GLN A 260 -36.94 -9.14 7.83
CA GLN A 260 -37.56 -9.95 6.77
C GLN A 260 -39.08 -10.11 6.92
N ASP A 261 -39.54 -10.40 8.14
CA ASP A 261 -40.96 -10.41 8.49
C ASP A 261 -41.57 -9.04 8.22
#